data_AF-A0A329QKG6-F1
#
_entry.id   AF-A0A329QKG6-F1
#
_cell.length_a   1.000
_cell.length_b   1.000
_cell.length_c   1.000
_cell.angle_alpha   90.00
_cell.angle_beta   90.00
_cell.angle_gamma   90.00
#
_symmetry.space_group_name_H-M   'P 1'
#
loop_
_entity.id
_entity.type
_entity.pdbx_description
1 polymer ?
#
loop_
_entity_poly.entity_id
_entity_poly.type
_entity_poly.pdbx_seq_one_letter_code
_entity_poly.pdbx_strand_id
1 'polypeptide(L)'
;MKTTYNNNKILSVAYTDGLSYSDDNIGTYVSIIYNFDLATGDRITLYDVVDSDQKKANLVSILSHNLQLKYNKGITIYEKSIYDIPINSSTPFYYYDNGIIVRFYPSQVAELSEGFIDIKVPFSQLNEEINRLDPLITYLDYLQNNVTDYVDTEIEYFNGYSIRNSYQLLNGEVWKQVEPNFFSLQSYSFYPKVRIYKDKTRYYMWVEGTDDAVEVERY
;
A
#
# COMPACT_ATOMS: atom_id res chain seq x y z
N MET A 1 12.87 -19.21 -17.37
CA MET A 1 11.84 -18.38 -18.02
C MET A 1 10.55 -19.19 -18.16
N LYS A 2 9.38 -18.62 -17.82
CA LYS A 2 8.06 -19.26 -17.90
C LYS A 2 7.03 -18.26 -18.44
N THR A 3 6.23 -18.65 -19.42
CA THR A 3 5.05 -17.87 -19.84
C THR A 3 3.99 -17.98 -18.74
N THR A 4 3.57 -16.85 -18.19
CA THR A 4 2.51 -16.77 -17.17
C THR A 4 1.15 -16.45 -17.76
N TYR A 5 1.12 -15.77 -18.91
CA TYR A 5 -0.10 -15.46 -19.65
C TYR A 5 0.20 -15.25 -21.15
N ASN A 6 -0.68 -15.72 -22.04
CA ASN A 6 -0.59 -15.52 -23.48
C ASN A 6 -1.99 -15.58 -24.10
N ASN A 7 -2.72 -14.46 -24.03
CA ASN A 7 -4.07 -14.34 -24.58
C ASN A 7 -4.41 -12.86 -24.80
N ASN A 8 -5.47 -12.56 -25.57
CA ASN A 8 -5.95 -11.19 -25.82
C ASN A 8 -4.87 -10.22 -26.31
N LYS A 9 -3.93 -10.70 -27.13
CA LYS A 9 -2.76 -9.95 -27.62
C LYS A 9 -1.81 -9.45 -26.52
N ILE A 10 -1.85 -10.06 -25.34
CA ILE A 10 -0.94 -9.75 -24.24
C ILE A 10 -0.13 -11.00 -23.90
N LEU A 11 1.17 -10.82 -23.71
CA LEU A 11 2.10 -11.84 -23.26
C LEU A 11 2.72 -11.41 -21.93
N SER A 12 2.57 -12.24 -20.89
CA SER A 12 3.32 -12.11 -19.64
C SER A 12 4.35 -13.24 -19.53
N VAL A 13 5.60 -12.87 -19.25
CA VAL A 13 6.71 -13.81 -19.07
C VAL A 13 7.39 -13.54 -17.72
N ALA A 14 7.50 -14.58 -16.91
CA ALA A 14 8.28 -14.56 -15.68
C ALA A 14 9.68 -15.15 -15.92
N TYR A 15 10.70 -14.37 -15.60
CA TYR A 15 12.08 -14.82 -15.49
C TYR A 15 12.44 -14.94 -14.01
N THR A 16 12.42 -16.17 -13.52
CA THR A 16 12.92 -16.50 -12.18
C THR A 16 14.38 -16.92 -12.35
N ASP A 17 15.30 -16.02 -12.01
CA ASP A 17 16.68 -16.42 -11.80
C ASP A 17 16.86 -16.81 -10.34
N GLY A 18 17.64 -17.87 -10.11
CA GLY A 18 17.89 -18.37 -8.76
C GLY A 18 18.52 -17.29 -7.87
N LEU A 19 18.10 -17.31 -6.60
CA LEU A 19 18.71 -16.65 -5.42
C LEU A 19 19.63 -15.44 -5.72
N SER A 20 19.12 -14.23 -5.50
CA SER A 20 19.94 -13.05 -5.30
C SER A 20 20.49 -13.08 -3.87
N TYR A 21 21.79 -13.23 -3.70
CA TYR A 21 22.43 -13.22 -2.39
C TYR A 21 22.68 -11.77 -1.95
N SER A 22 22.22 -11.41 -0.75
CA SER A 22 22.73 -10.22 -0.06
C SER A 22 24.14 -10.50 0.50
N ASP A 23 24.83 -9.46 0.97
CA ASP A 23 26.16 -9.57 1.61
C ASP A 23 26.18 -10.54 2.81
N ASP A 24 25.01 -10.81 3.40
CA ASP A 24 24.80 -11.76 4.50
C ASP A 24 24.58 -13.22 4.02
N ASN A 25 24.79 -13.49 2.73
CA ASN A 25 24.66 -14.82 2.11
C ASN A 25 23.23 -15.41 2.14
N ILE A 26 22.20 -14.56 2.32
CA ILE A 26 20.79 -14.95 2.26
C ILE A 26 20.32 -14.83 0.81
N GLY A 27 20.03 -15.97 0.18
CA GLY A 27 19.47 -16.01 -1.17
C GLY A 27 17.99 -15.61 -1.18
N THR A 28 17.67 -14.52 -1.88
CA THR A 28 16.30 -14.03 -2.08
C THR A 28 15.81 -14.41 -3.49
N TYR A 29 14.64 -15.03 -3.59
CA TYR A 29 14.06 -15.34 -4.90
C TYR A 29 13.65 -14.06 -5.62
N VAL A 30 14.19 -13.82 -6.81
CA VAL A 30 13.78 -12.72 -7.68
C VAL A 30 13.03 -13.30 -8.88
N SER A 31 11.86 -12.74 -9.16
CA SER A 31 11.04 -13.12 -10.32
C SER A 31 10.78 -11.86 -11.14
N ILE A 32 11.66 -11.56 -12.08
CA ILE A 32 11.45 -10.44 -12.99
C ILE A 32 10.30 -10.80 -13.92
N ILE A 33 9.28 -9.94 -14.00
CA ILE A 33 8.12 -10.16 -14.86
C ILE A 33 8.08 -9.08 -15.93
N TYR A 34 7.92 -9.51 -17.18
CA TYR A 34 7.74 -8.64 -18.33
C TYR A 34 6.37 -8.88 -18.96
N ASN A 35 5.70 -7.80 -19.32
CA ASN A 35 4.44 -7.81 -20.05
C ASN A 35 4.61 -7.10 -21.37
N PHE A 36 4.03 -7.65 -22.43
CA PHE A 36 4.15 -7.10 -23.78
C PHE A 36 2.78 -7.07 -24.47
N ASP A 37 2.55 -5.99 -25.21
CA ASP A 37 1.51 -5.93 -26.24
C ASP A 37 2.05 -6.67 -27.48
N LEU A 38 1.38 -7.73 -27.91
CA LEU A 38 1.79 -8.54 -29.05
C LEU A 38 1.47 -7.90 -30.41
N ALA A 39 0.62 -6.88 -30.45
CA ALA A 39 0.34 -6.12 -31.66
C ALA A 39 1.45 -5.11 -31.97
N THR A 40 1.99 -4.43 -30.94
CA THR A 40 3.02 -3.40 -31.13
C THR A 40 4.42 -3.88 -30.79
N GLY A 41 4.55 -4.89 -29.93
CA GLY A 41 5.81 -5.34 -29.35
C GLY A 41 6.25 -4.51 -28.13
N ASP A 42 5.46 -3.52 -27.73
CA ASP A 42 5.82 -2.61 -26.63
C ASP A 42 5.72 -3.29 -25.27
N ARG A 43 6.60 -2.87 -24.37
CA ARG A 43 6.56 -3.29 -22.96
C ARG A 43 5.45 -2.55 -22.24
N ILE A 44 4.63 -3.30 -21.48
CA ILE A 44 3.59 -2.77 -20.61
C ILE A 44 4.10 -2.73 -19.17
N THR A 45 4.12 -1.54 -18.58
CA THR A 45 4.44 -1.27 -17.17
C THR A 45 3.18 -1.27 -16.31
N LEU A 46 3.31 -1.30 -14.99
CA LEU A 46 2.14 -1.27 -14.11
C LEU A 46 1.35 0.03 -14.31
N TYR A 47 2.05 1.16 -14.51
CA TYR A 47 1.42 2.47 -14.66
C TYR A 47 0.74 2.65 -16.03
N ASP A 48 1.05 1.83 -17.03
CA ASP A 48 0.27 1.77 -18.26
C ASP A 48 -1.09 1.08 -18.03
N VAL A 49 -1.19 0.20 -17.02
CA VAL A 49 -2.45 -0.46 -16.63
C VAL A 49 -3.29 0.45 -15.72
N VAL A 50 -2.63 1.09 -14.74
CA VAL A 50 -3.24 2.08 -13.84
C VAL A 50 -2.98 3.51 -14.32
N ASP A 51 -3.38 3.77 -15.55
CA ASP A 51 -3.19 5.01 -16.31
C ASP A 51 -3.90 6.26 -15.76
N SER A 52 -4.69 6.12 -14.70
CA SER A 52 -5.47 7.19 -14.10
C SER A 52 -5.40 7.16 -12.58
N ASP A 53 -5.57 8.31 -11.95
CA ASP A 53 -5.54 8.43 -10.48
C ASP A 53 -6.63 7.57 -9.83
N GLN A 54 -7.77 7.37 -10.51
CA GLN A 54 -8.81 6.48 -10.02
C GLN A 54 -8.36 5.01 -10.01
N LYS A 55 -7.80 4.51 -11.12
CA LYS A 55 -7.28 3.14 -11.16
C LYS A 55 -6.13 2.93 -10.17
N LYS A 56 -5.27 3.93 -9.96
CA LYS A 56 -4.22 3.89 -8.94
C LYS A 56 -4.81 3.79 -7.53
N ALA A 57 -5.82 4.60 -7.20
CA ALA A 57 -6.50 4.53 -5.92
C ALA A 57 -7.20 3.18 -5.71
N ASN A 58 -7.92 2.69 -6.73
CA ASN A 58 -8.56 1.37 -6.69
C ASN A 58 -7.52 0.26 -6.49
N LEU A 59 -6.38 0.33 -7.19
CA LEU A 59 -5.29 -0.62 -7.01
C LEU A 59 -4.79 -0.63 -5.56
N VAL A 60 -4.47 0.53 -4.99
CA VAL A 60 -4.00 0.64 -3.59
C VAL A 60 -5.05 0.05 -2.63
N SER A 61 -6.32 0.38 -2.81
CA SER A 61 -7.41 -0.17 -1.98
C SER A 61 -7.50 -1.69 -2.05
N ILE A 62 -7.45 -2.27 -3.25
CA ILE A 62 -7.50 -3.73 -3.46
C ILE A 62 -6.29 -4.40 -2.81
N LEU A 63 -5.09 -3.84 -2.98
CA LEU A 63 -3.86 -4.39 -2.41
C LEU A 63 -3.89 -4.32 -0.87
N SER A 64 -4.25 -3.17 -0.30
CA SER A 64 -4.40 -2.96 1.15
C SER A 64 -5.38 -3.97 1.75
N HIS A 65 -6.59 -4.06 1.19
CA HIS A 65 -7.62 -4.98 1.66
C HIS A 65 -7.14 -6.44 1.64
N ASN A 66 -6.47 -6.87 0.57
CA ASN A 66 -5.97 -8.24 0.46
C ASN A 66 -4.80 -8.53 1.41
N LEU A 67 -3.92 -7.55 1.67
CA LEU A 67 -2.86 -7.68 2.68
C LEU A 67 -3.46 -7.78 4.09
N GLN A 68 -4.46 -6.96 4.41
CA GLN A 68 -5.20 -7.05 5.68
C GLN A 68 -5.87 -8.43 5.85
N LEU A 69 -6.53 -8.95 4.82
CA LEU A 69 -7.15 -10.28 4.87
C LEU A 69 -6.12 -11.40 5.09
N LYS A 70 -4.90 -11.25 4.57
CA LYS A 70 -3.79 -12.20 4.80
C LYS A 70 -3.26 -12.07 6.23
N TYR A 71 -3.05 -10.84 6.71
CA TYR A 71 -2.66 -10.57 8.09
C TYR A 71 -3.64 -11.17 9.11
N ASN A 72 -4.94 -10.96 8.90
CA ASN A 72 -6.01 -11.50 9.76
C ASN A 72 -6.07 -13.04 9.75
N LYS A 73 -5.47 -13.70 8.76
CA LYS A 73 -5.33 -15.16 8.67
C LYS A 73 -4.03 -15.69 9.31
N GLY A 74 -3.23 -14.83 9.91
CA GLY A 74 -1.98 -15.18 10.58
C GLY A 74 -0.75 -15.24 9.65
N ILE A 75 -0.86 -14.78 8.40
CA ILE A 75 0.33 -14.55 7.55
C ILE A 75 1.11 -13.38 8.13
N THR A 76 2.44 -13.49 8.21
CA THR A 76 3.31 -12.46 8.83
C THR A 76 3.54 -11.25 7.93
N ILE A 77 2.45 -10.54 7.62
CA ILE A 77 2.43 -9.33 6.81
C ILE A 77 3.05 -8.14 7.57
N TYR A 78 3.90 -7.41 6.85
CA TYR A 78 4.22 -5.99 6.94
C TYR A 78 3.03 -5.12 7.31
N GLU A 79 2.76 -4.84 8.58
CA GLU A 79 1.60 -4.04 8.95
C GLU A 79 1.63 -2.65 8.27
N LYS A 80 2.80 -1.98 8.30
CA LYS A 80 3.04 -0.77 7.51
C LYS A 80 2.73 -0.94 6.02
N SER A 81 2.97 -2.12 5.46
CA SER A 81 2.78 -2.41 4.03
C SER A 81 1.31 -2.58 3.65
N ILE A 82 0.41 -2.68 4.63
CA ILE A 82 -1.04 -2.63 4.40
C ILE A 82 -1.46 -1.20 4.02
N TYR A 83 -0.72 -0.18 4.47
CA TYR A 83 -1.09 1.23 4.34
C TYR A 83 -0.15 2.00 3.41
N ASP A 84 1.16 1.76 3.53
CA ASP A 84 2.20 2.24 2.64
C ASP A 84 2.63 1.11 1.70
N ILE A 85 1.88 0.96 0.61
CA ILE A 85 2.10 -0.14 -0.34
C ILE A 85 3.24 0.22 -1.27
N PRO A 86 4.35 -0.55 -1.30
CA PRO A 86 5.56 -0.20 -2.05
C PRO A 86 5.40 -0.50 -3.55
N ILE A 87 4.55 0.25 -4.25
CA ILE A 87 4.32 0.13 -5.70
C ILE A 87 4.92 1.29 -6.50
N ASN A 88 5.33 0.99 -7.72
CA ASN A 88 5.85 1.91 -8.72
C ASN A 88 5.64 1.32 -10.13
N SER A 89 6.02 2.05 -11.18
CA SER A 89 5.85 1.60 -12.58
C SER A 89 6.52 0.25 -12.88
N SER A 90 7.60 -0.09 -12.17
CA SER A 90 8.37 -1.33 -12.34
C SER A 90 7.93 -2.45 -11.38
N THR A 91 6.88 -2.24 -10.59
CA THR A 91 6.35 -3.28 -9.70
C THR A 91 5.97 -4.52 -10.50
N PRO A 92 6.40 -5.72 -10.09
CA PRO A 92 6.14 -6.93 -10.84
C PRO A 92 4.65 -7.26 -10.86
N PHE A 93 4.11 -7.50 -12.04
CA PHE A 93 2.74 -7.96 -12.23
C PHE A 93 2.63 -8.82 -13.48
N TYR A 94 1.64 -9.69 -13.54
CA TYR A 94 1.30 -10.45 -14.75
C TYR A 94 -0.21 -10.49 -14.96
N TYR A 95 -0.61 -10.67 -16.21
CA TYR A 95 -2.02 -10.76 -16.57
C TYR A 95 -2.60 -12.12 -16.22
N TYR A 96 -3.91 -12.13 -16.01
CA TYR A 96 -4.78 -13.30 -16.13
C TYR A 96 -6.06 -12.85 -16.87
N ASP A 97 -6.96 -13.78 -17.21
CA ASP A 97 -8.07 -13.50 -18.13
C ASP A 97 -8.92 -12.27 -17.75
N ASN A 98 -9.11 -12.02 -16.45
CA ASN A 98 -10.00 -10.97 -15.95
C ASN A 98 -9.30 -9.89 -15.11
N GLY A 99 -7.97 -9.78 -15.19
CA GLY A 99 -7.24 -8.78 -14.41
C GLY A 99 -5.73 -8.95 -14.42
N ILE A 100 -5.10 -8.42 -13.37
CA ILE A 100 -3.67 -8.58 -13.11
C ILE A 100 -3.42 -9.22 -11.74
N ILE A 101 -2.29 -9.90 -11.61
CA ILE A 101 -1.73 -10.30 -10.31
C ILE A 101 -0.54 -9.40 -10.06
N VAL A 102 -0.59 -8.63 -8.96
CA VAL A 102 0.56 -7.88 -8.46
C VAL A 102 1.35 -8.79 -7.53
N ARG A 103 2.66 -8.87 -7.75
CA ARG A 103 3.58 -9.71 -6.98
C ARG A 103 4.51 -8.85 -6.16
N PHE A 104 4.49 -9.06 -4.86
CA PHE A 104 5.52 -8.58 -3.95
C PHE A 104 6.58 -9.66 -3.72
N TYR A 105 7.83 -9.25 -3.74
CA TYR A 105 8.98 -10.08 -3.41
C TYR A 105 9.06 -10.38 -1.91
N PRO A 106 9.77 -11.45 -1.52
CA PRO A 106 10.00 -11.74 -0.11
C PRO A 106 10.57 -10.52 0.60
N SER A 107 10.14 -10.29 1.84
CA SER A 107 10.54 -9.12 2.65
C SER A 107 10.06 -7.75 2.16
N GLN A 108 9.29 -7.64 1.07
CA GLN A 108 8.70 -6.34 0.68
C GLN A 108 7.47 -5.97 1.52
N VAL A 109 6.58 -6.94 1.72
CA VAL A 109 5.29 -6.72 2.42
C VAL A 109 5.00 -7.79 3.48
N ALA A 110 5.88 -8.77 3.66
CA ALA A 110 5.75 -9.88 4.61
C ALA A 110 7.13 -10.42 4.97
N GLU A 111 7.24 -11.25 6.01
CA GLU A 111 8.51 -11.93 6.35
C GLU A 111 9.04 -12.79 5.19
N LEU A 112 10.36 -12.99 5.16
CA LEU A 112 11.06 -13.77 4.13
C LEU A 112 10.48 -15.19 3.96
N SER A 113 10.03 -15.81 5.04
CA SER A 113 9.46 -17.17 5.09
C SER A 113 8.17 -17.32 4.27
N GLU A 114 7.42 -16.24 4.07
CA GLU A 114 6.17 -16.23 3.30
C GLU A 114 6.42 -16.26 1.77
N GLY A 115 7.65 -15.98 1.34
CA GLY A 115 8.01 -15.98 -0.07
C GLY A 115 7.32 -14.83 -0.84
N PHE A 116 6.88 -15.12 -2.07
CA PHE A 116 6.16 -14.13 -2.88
C PHE A 116 4.72 -13.94 -2.38
N ILE A 117 4.30 -12.68 -2.22
CA ILE A 117 2.91 -12.34 -1.97
C ILE A 117 2.26 -11.91 -3.27
N ASP A 118 1.42 -12.79 -3.84
CA ASP A 118 0.61 -12.51 -5.02
C ASP A 118 -0.79 -12.03 -4.59
N ILE A 119 -1.23 -10.90 -5.14
CA ILE A 119 -2.57 -10.33 -4.97
C ILE A 119 -3.27 -10.24 -6.32
N LYS A 120 -4.45 -10.85 -6.40
CA LYS A 120 -5.32 -10.74 -7.58
C LYS A 120 -6.04 -9.39 -7.56
N VAL A 121 -5.97 -8.70 -8.69
CA VAL A 121 -6.63 -7.42 -8.94
C VAL A 121 -7.55 -7.59 -10.16
N PRO A 122 -8.85 -7.86 -9.95
CA PRO A 122 -9.82 -7.97 -11.04
C PRO A 122 -10.03 -6.63 -11.75
N PHE A 123 -10.11 -6.63 -13.08
CA PHE A 123 -10.41 -5.42 -13.85
C PHE A 123 -11.79 -4.83 -13.52
N SER A 124 -12.74 -5.67 -13.10
CA SER A 124 -14.05 -5.20 -12.65
C SER A 124 -13.98 -4.30 -11.42
N GLN A 125 -13.02 -4.52 -10.51
CA GLN A 125 -12.77 -3.68 -9.35
C GLN A 125 -11.81 -2.54 -9.69
N LEU A 126 -10.79 -2.81 -10.52
CA LEU A 126 -9.80 -1.81 -10.91
C LEU A 126 -10.42 -0.65 -11.69
N ASN A 127 -11.39 -0.95 -12.57
CA ASN A 127 -12.07 0.03 -13.41
C ASN A 127 -13.36 0.57 -12.79
N GLU A 128 -13.67 0.22 -11.54
CA GLU A 128 -14.88 0.69 -10.86
C GLU A 128 -14.78 2.20 -10.60
N GLU A 129 -15.80 2.94 -11.04
CA GLU A 129 -15.94 4.36 -10.68
C GLU A 129 -16.43 4.45 -9.25
N ILE A 130 -15.49 4.53 -8.31
CA ILE A 130 -15.81 4.67 -6.88
C ILE A 130 -15.90 6.16 -6.53
N ASN A 131 -17.02 6.56 -5.93
CA ASN A 131 -17.08 7.81 -5.17
C ASN A 131 -16.07 7.69 -4.00
N ARG A 132 -14.93 8.39 -4.11
CA ARG A 132 -13.70 8.24 -3.31
C ARG A 132 -13.82 8.30 -1.78
N LEU A 133 -15.02 8.50 -1.23
CA LEU A 133 -15.28 8.51 0.21
C LEU A 133 -15.41 7.09 0.79
N ASP A 134 -15.97 6.13 0.05
CA ASP A 134 -16.38 4.83 0.61
C ASP A 134 -15.22 3.89 1.04
N PRO A 135 -14.11 3.75 0.28
CA PRO A 135 -13.00 2.87 0.69
C PRO A 135 -12.22 3.41 1.89
N LEU A 136 -12.06 4.74 1.95
CA LEU A 136 -11.43 5.41 3.10
C LEU A 136 -12.31 5.24 4.34
N ILE A 137 -13.63 5.47 4.24
CA ILE A 137 -14.57 5.23 5.34
C ILE A 137 -14.50 3.78 5.83
N THR A 138 -14.45 2.80 4.92
CA THR A 138 -14.36 1.38 5.30
C THR A 138 -13.07 1.06 6.08
N TYR A 139 -11.94 1.65 5.69
CA TYR A 139 -10.67 1.48 6.40
C TYR A 139 -10.67 2.18 7.77
N LEU A 140 -11.22 3.39 7.83
CA LEU A 140 -11.35 4.16 9.07
C LEU A 140 -12.29 3.46 10.07
N ASP A 141 -13.42 2.92 9.58
CA ASP A 141 -14.34 2.10 10.38
C ASP A 141 -13.66 0.82 10.86
N TYR A 142 -12.82 0.17 10.03
CA TYR A 142 -12.04 -0.98 10.46
C TYR A 142 -11.11 -0.63 11.61
N LEU A 143 -10.33 0.46 11.50
CA LEU A 143 -9.42 0.90 12.55
C LEU A 143 -10.19 1.18 13.85
N GLN A 144 -11.28 1.92 13.76
CA GLN A 144 -12.12 2.26 14.92
C GLN A 144 -12.65 1.01 15.64
N ASN A 145 -13.02 -0.03 14.90
CA ASN A 145 -13.66 -1.22 15.47
C ASN A 145 -12.68 -2.34 15.85
N ASN A 146 -11.45 -2.34 15.32
CA ASN A 146 -10.52 -3.46 15.46
C ASN A 146 -9.19 -3.07 16.12
N VAL A 147 -8.91 -1.79 16.31
CA VAL A 147 -7.72 -1.32 17.05
C VAL A 147 -8.13 -0.90 18.45
N THR A 148 -7.56 -1.56 19.46
CA THR A 148 -7.92 -1.36 20.88
C THR A 148 -7.46 -0.02 21.46
N ASP A 149 -6.48 0.62 20.83
CA ASP A 149 -5.91 1.89 21.27
C ASP A 149 -5.97 2.85 20.07
N TYR A 150 -7.17 3.40 19.90
CA TYR A 150 -7.59 4.24 18.79
C TYR A 150 -8.16 5.55 19.33
N VAL A 151 -7.70 6.66 18.77
CA VAL A 151 -8.15 8.02 19.06
C VAL A 151 -8.73 8.59 17.78
N ASP A 152 -9.95 9.13 17.85
CA ASP A 152 -10.60 9.87 16.77
C ASP A 152 -11.03 11.24 17.31
N THR A 153 -10.47 12.29 16.73
CA THR A 153 -10.65 13.66 17.20
C THR A 153 -10.29 14.63 16.06
N GLU A 154 -9.98 15.88 16.40
CA GLU A 154 -9.54 16.90 15.46
C GLU A 154 -8.29 17.60 16.00
N ILE A 155 -7.59 18.32 15.12
CA ILE A 155 -6.58 19.30 15.50
C ILE A 155 -7.10 20.68 15.09
N GLU A 156 -7.01 21.69 15.94
CA GLU A 156 -7.46 23.06 15.58
C GLU A 156 -6.80 23.57 14.30
N TYR A 157 -5.49 23.30 14.14
CA TYR A 157 -4.69 23.73 13.02
C TYR A 157 -3.64 22.70 12.60
N PHE A 158 -3.68 22.27 11.33
CA PHE A 158 -2.69 21.39 10.73
C PHE A 158 -1.97 22.07 9.56
N ASN A 159 -0.64 21.99 9.56
CA ASN A 159 0.23 22.58 8.53
C ASN A 159 1.20 21.53 7.96
N GLY A 160 0.70 20.31 7.77
CA GLY A 160 1.46 19.19 7.23
C GLY A 160 2.34 18.45 8.24
N TYR A 161 2.97 17.39 7.74
CA TYR A 161 3.91 16.56 8.47
C TYR A 161 5.32 17.15 8.46
N SER A 162 5.96 17.17 9.63
CA SER A 162 7.36 17.57 9.76
C SER A 162 7.96 16.93 11.00
N ILE A 163 9.19 16.43 10.87
CA ILE A 163 9.90 15.83 12.00
C ILE A 163 10.02 16.86 13.15
N ARG A 164 9.81 16.41 14.38
CA ARG A 164 9.73 17.23 15.61
C ARG A 164 8.46 18.07 15.78
N ASN A 165 7.52 18.05 14.83
CA ASN A 165 6.21 18.61 15.09
C ASN A 165 5.56 17.87 16.26
N SER A 166 4.89 18.65 17.10
CA SER A 166 4.00 18.16 18.13
C SER A 166 2.59 18.59 17.75
N TYR A 167 1.66 17.65 17.83
CA TYR A 167 0.29 17.79 17.42
C TYR A 167 -0.58 17.76 18.67
N GLN A 168 -1.16 18.91 19.00
CA GLN A 168 -2.13 19.01 20.08
C GLN A 168 -3.52 18.74 19.53
N LEU A 169 -4.11 17.64 19.99
CA LEU A 169 -5.44 17.22 19.62
C LEU A 169 -6.49 17.94 20.47
N LEU A 170 -7.73 18.08 19.96
CA LEU A 170 -8.83 18.70 20.70
C LEU A 170 -9.25 17.91 21.95
N ASN A 171 -8.97 16.60 22.00
CA ASN A 171 -9.17 15.80 23.20
C ASN A 171 -8.11 16.05 24.30
N GLY A 172 -7.14 16.94 24.06
CA GLY A 172 -6.09 17.31 25.00
C GLY A 172 -4.82 16.47 24.93
N GLU A 173 -4.78 15.42 24.10
CA GLU A 173 -3.57 14.63 23.90
C GLU A 173 -2.53 15.36 23.03
N VAL A 174 -1.26 15.07 23.27
CA VAL A 174 -0.13 15.64 22.51
C VAL A 174 0.72 14.50 21.96
N TRP A 175 0.96 14.54 20.65
CA TRP A 175 1.68 13.50 19.92
C TRP A 175 2.82 14.10 19.10
N LYS A 176 3.97 13.45 19.10
CA LYS A 176 5.18 13.94 18.43
C LYS A 176 5.55 13.03 17.26
N GLN A 177 5.76 13.59 16.08
CA GLN A 177 6.21 12.83 14.92
C GLN A 177 7.69 12.40 15.06
N VAL A 178 7.95 11.11 14.77
CA VAL A 178 9.28 10.50 14.95
C VAL A 178 9.99 10.12 13.65
N GLU A 179 9.27 9.85 12.56
CA GLU A 179 9.84 9.54 11.25
C GLU A 179 9.57 10.66 10.22
N PRO A 180 10.48 10.93 9.27
CA PRO A 180 10.21 11.86 8.18
C PRO A 180 9.21 11.25 7.20
N ASN A 181 8.22 12.03 6.77
CA ASN A 181 7.41 11.69 5.60
C ASN A 181 7.80 12.62 4.43
N PHE A 182 8.21 12.03 3.31
CA PHE A 182 8.65 12.76 2.11
C PHE A 182 7.48 13.12 1.18
N PHE A 183 6.31 12.50 1.35
CA PHE A 183 5.12 12.77 0.57
C PHE A 183 3.95 13.05 1.52
N SER A 184 3.55 14.32 1.60
CA SER A 184 2.17 14.65 1.93
C SER A 184 1.80 15.87 1.12
N LEU A 185 0.82 15.72 0.22
CA LEU A 185 0.21 16.84 -0.49
C LEU A 185 -0.16 17.88 0.58
N GLN A 186 0.45 19.07 0.53
CA GLN A 186 0.31 20.09 1.57
C GLN A 186 -1.15 20.29 1.97
N SER A 187 -1.56 19.83 3.14
CA SER A 187 -2.89 20.08 3.69
C SER A 187 -2.79 21.10 4.82
N TYR A 188 -2.78 22.36 4.43
CA TYR A 188 -3.19 23.45 5.31
C TYR A 188 -4.68 23.27 5.62
N SER A 189 -5.04 22.99 6.87
CA SER A 189 -6.43 22.77 7.26
C SER A 189 -6.72 23.26 8.67
N PHE A 190 -7.94 23.78 8.84
CA PHE A 190 -8.51 24.11 10.14
C PHE A 190 -9.47 23.00 10.56
N TYR A 191 -9.35 22.53 11.79
CA TYR A 191 -10.18 21.45 12.33
C TYR A 191 -10.20 20.16 11.49
N PRO A 192 -9.11 19.70 10.84
CA PRO A 192 -9.14 18.40 10.18
C PRO A 192 -9.34 17.28 11.20
N LYS A 193 -10.07 16.25 10.79
CA LYS A 193 -10.14 15.01 11.58
C LYS A 193 -8.77 14.37 11.69
N VAL A 194 -8.45 13.88 12.88
CA VAL A 194 -7.20 13.21 13.18
C VAL A 194 -7.49 11.89 13.85
N ARG A 195 -6.76 10.88 13.40
CA ARG A 195 -6.88 9.53 13.90
C ARG A 195 -5.53 9.03 14.31
N ILE A 196 -5.44 8.56 15.55
CA ILE A 196 -4.25 7.89 16.06
C ILE A 196 -4.59 6.47 16.38
N TYR A 197 -3.76 5.55 15.91
CA TYR A 197 -3.97 4.13 16.12
C TYR A 197 -2.66 3.47 16.50
N LYS A 198 -2.75 2.55 17.46
CA LYS A 198 -1.62 1.69 17.84
C LYS A 198 -1.53 0.50 16.92
N ASP A 199 -0.33 0.30 16.41
CA ASP A 199 0.05 -0.79 15.53
C ASP A 199 1.19 -1.56 16.20
N LYS A 200 0.88 -2.72 16.79
CA LYS A 200 1.77 -3.48 17.71
C LYS A 200 2.36 -2.61 18.83
N THR A 201 3.58 -2.09 18.64
CA THR A 201 4.33 -1.31 19.63
C THR A 201 4.45 0.16 19.27
N ARG A 202 3.97 0.59 18.10
CA ARG A 202 4.13 1.94 17.55
C ARG A 202 2.77 2.61 17.41
N TYR A 203 2.76 3.94 17.32
CA TYR A 203 1.55 4.70 17.05
C TYR A 203 1.69 5.44 15.72
N TYR A 204 0.58 5.56 15.02
CA TYR A 204 0.50 6.24 13.74
C TYR A 204 -0.61 7.29 13.76
N MET A 205 -0.38 8.41 13.11
CA MET A 205 -1.32 9.54 13.01
C MET A 205 -1.67 9.83 11.56
N TRP A 206 -2.94 9.68 11.21
CA TRP A 206 -3.51 10.11 9.94
C TRP A 206 -4.32 11.39 10.12
N VAL A 207 -4.24 12.32 9.17
CA VAL A 207 -4.95 13.60 9.19
C VAL A 207 -5.81 13.75 7.94
N GLU A 208 -7.02 14.25 8.10
CA GLU A 208 -7.92 14.49 6.97
C GLU A 208 -7.29 15.38 5.90
N GLY A 209 -7.36 14.91 4.65
CA GLY A 209 -6.73 15.56 3.51
C GLY A 209 -5.28 15.15 3.27
N THR A 210 -4.69 14.27 4.08
CA THR A 210 -3.41 13.62 3.76
C THR A 210 -3.62 12.28 3.06
N ASP A 211 -2.64 11.92 2.25
CA ASP A 211 -2.54 10.65 1.53
C ASP A 211 -1.93 9.51 2.36
N ASP A 212 -1.30 9.82 3.49
CA ASP A 212 -0.64 8.83 4.35
C ASP A 212 -0.67 9.24 5.85
N ALA A 213 -0.37 8.28 6.73
CA ALA A 213 -0.15 8.47 8.16
C ALA A 213 1.34 8.60 8.49
N VAL A 214 1.67 9.17 9.66
CA VAL A 214 3.05 9.24 10.15
C VAL A 214 3.22 8.57 11.49
N GLU A 215 4.38 7.98 11.74
CA GLU A 215 4.69 7.43 13.06
C GLU A 215 4.80 8.56 14.09
N VAL A 216 4.12 8.39 15.22
CA VAL A 216 4.08 9.33 16.33
C VAL A 216 4.36 8.62 17.66
N GLU A 217 4.82 9.39 18.63
CA GLU A 217 4.93 8.96 20.02
C GLU A 217 4.13 9.90 20.93
N ARG A 218 3.54 9.32 21.99
CA ARG A 218 2.79 10.08 22.97
C ARG A 218 3.76 10.89 23.85
N TYR A 219 3.48 12.18 24.04
CA TYR A 219 4.27 13.07 24.91
C TYR A 219 3.77 13.07 26.36
#